data_AF-A0AAE3KCV6-F1
#
_entry.id   AF-A0AAE3KCV6-F1
#
_cell.length_a   1.000
_cell.length_b   1.000
_cell.length_c   1.000
_cell.angle_alpha   90.00
_cell.angle_beta   90.00
_cell.angle_gamma   90.00
#
_symmetry.space_group_name_H-M   'P 1'
#
loop_
_entity.id
_entity.type
_entity.pdbx_description
1 polymer ?
#
loop_
_entity_poly.entity_id
_entity_poly.type
_entity_poly.pdbx_seq_one_letter_code
_entity_poly.pdbx_strand_id
1 'polypeptide(L)'
;MPETEAETTRGFDAPPLRRLRYFHGQMLSARDFQREQDYFREKLKLRMRGLLGYGVVCGLLVEPVRPAHPCDDPGDTGEPTAAIEPASEPGASESEQDAPGSEQDLTGSEQDGAESEQDAAEHGRHRARVRITPGLGVDCDGNEVVVRDGCVVDLWRALPPHERDTDTVWVGIQYRERPVEPTRAVYNDGCADTPDCEFGYTEECYAVRVTGCEPPEDRRCDTCCSRGEHRVLWLARIDDVDWHQPVRARQVHLNVRRPFGRHVPTVITGVNWRHGHTYSVDEAKALLGTHDEDGGLVVRFSNDVRVDTLRPGVVEIQVIEGGAGRNASTWYMGGEFTEPDGEDEYTRGFRYRQTTREVLQDGDRVLVSVRAAFILDRCCRPVDGTNVGGRVPTIDCEDGEETAAAHGCGRPPSGVGPWTSGTGASGDVFESWFFVKEC
;
A
#
# COMPACT_ATOMS: atom_id res chain seq x y z
N MET A 1 -23.28 38.98 3.22
CA MET A 1 -21.92 39.08 2.65
C MET A 1 -21.36 37.68 2.70
N PRO A 2 -21.43 36.90 1.60
CA PRO A 2 -20.91 35.55 1.61
C PRO A 2 -19.38 35.63 1.68
N GLU A 3 -18.80 34.82 2.57
CA GLU A 3 -17.37 34.58 2.65
C GLU A 3 -16.96 33.87 1.37
N THR A 4 -16.33 34.63 0.48
CA THR A 4 -15.66 34.07 -0.69
C THR A 4 -14.51 33.23 -0.17
N GLU A 5 -14.69 31.91 -0.16
CA GLU A 5 -13.61 30.95 -0.04
C GLU A 5 -12.52 31.35 -1.03
N ALA A 6 -11.41 31.85 -0.48
CA ALA A 6 -10.22 32.08 -1.26
C ALA A 6 -9.77 30.73 -1.78
N GLU A 7 -10.00 30.50 -3.07
CA GLU A 7 -9.29 29.55 -3.91
C GLU A 7 -7.80 29.68 -3.58
N THR A 8 -7.34 28.86 -2.64
CA THR A 8 -5.91 28.70 -2.36
C THR A 8 -5.39 28.03 -3.61
N THR A 9 -4.77 28.83 -4.47
CA THR A 9 -4.04 28.35 -5.63
C THR A 9 -3.06 27.32 -5.09
N ARG A 10 -3.38 26.03 -5.23
CA ARG A 10 -2.52 24.92 -4.78
C ARG A 10 -1.26 25.00 -5.63
N GLY A 11 -0.29 25.77 -5.15
CA GLY A 11 0.99 25.93 -5.80
C GLY A 11 1.61 24.56 -6.04
N PHE A 12 2.19 24.37 -7.21
CA PHE A 12 2.93 23.16 -7.51
C PHE A 12 4.18 23.11 -6.63
N ASP A 13 4.21 22.17 -5.68
CA ASP A 13 5.29 22.05 -4.68
C ASP A 13 6.57 21.48 -5.32
N ALA A 14 7.33 22.36 -5.97
CA ALA A 14 8.64 22.07 -6.51
C ALA A 14 9.63 23.20 -6.22
N PRO A 15 10.88 22.87 -5.82
CA PRO A 15 11.90 23.88 -5.60
C PRO A 15 12.25 24.59 -6.92
N PRO A 16 12.74 25.84 -6.87
CA PRO A 16 13.18 26.56 -8.05
C PRO A 16 14.36 25.85 -8.70
N LEU A 17 14.15 25.28 -9.89
CA LEU A 17 15.18 24.54 -10.62
C LEU A 17 16.18 25.49 -11.27
N ARG A 18 17.34 25.66 -10.64
CA ARG A 18 18.43 26.52 -11.11
C ARG A 18 19.58 25.66 -11.64
N ARG A 19 19.78 25.67 -12.96
CA ARG A 19 20.92 25.00 -13.59
C ARG A 19 22.14 25.92 -13.60
N LEU A 20 23.29 25.38 -13.23
CA LEU A 20 24.56 26.09 -13.36
C LEU A 20 24.83 26.42 -14.83
N ARG A 21 25.17 27.68 -15.12
CA ARG A 21 25.54 28.14 -16.47
C ARG A 21 27.04 28.37 -16.49
N TYR A 22 27.74 27.52 -17.24
CA TYR A 22 29.19 27.62 -17.44
C TYR A 22 29.57 28.80 -18.33
N PHE A 23 30.62 29.53 -17.93
CA PHE A 23 31.28 30.53 -18.75
C PHE A 23 32.80 30.54 -18.49
N HIS A 24 33.55 31.10 -19.44
CA HIS A 24 35.01 31.10 -19.37
C HIS A 24 35.52 31.92 -18.18
N GLY A 25 36.46 31.37 -17.41
CA GLY A 25 37.06 32.01 -16.24
C GLY A 25 36.20 31.93 -14.96
N GLN A 26 35.09 31.19 -14.98
CA GLN A 26 34.27 30.95 -13.79
C GLN A 26 34.99 30.02 -12.81
N MET A 27 35.13 30.45 -11.55
CA MET A 27 35.57 29.57 -10.46
C MET A 27 34.40 28.73 -9.98
N LEU A 28 34.60 27.43 -9.83
CA LEU A 28 33.61 26.47 -9.32
C LEU A 28 34.07 25.92 -7.97
N SER A 29 33.15 25.86 -7.03
CA SER A 29 33.36 25.31 -5.69
C SER A 29 32.61 23.99 -5.51
N ALA A 30 32.91 23.24 -4.44
CA ALA A 30 32.15 22.04 -4.06
C ALA A 30 30.63 22.34 -3.97
N ARG A 31 30.25 23.53 -3.48
CA ARG A 31 28.85 23.98 -3.43
C ARG A 31 28.20 24.08 -4.81
N ASP A 32 28.95 24.47 -5.84
CA ASP A 32 28.43 24.58 -7.20
C ASP A 32 28.17 23.19 -7.81
N PHE A 33 29.07 22.24 -7.57
CA PHE A 33 28.88 20.84 -7.96
C PHE A 33 27.74 20.17 -7.21
N GLN A 34 27.60 20.42 -5.90
CA GLN A 34 26.47 19.92 -5.11
C GLN A 34 25.14 20.44 -5.66
N ARG A 35 25.05 21.74 -5.96
CA ARG A 35 23.86 22.34 -6.57
C ARG A 35 23.53 21.77 -7.95
N GLU A 36 24.54 21.41 -8.73
CA GLU A 36 24.33 20.74 -10.01
C GLU A 36 23.75 19.32 -9.81
N GLN A 37 24.27 18.56 -8.85
CA GLN A 37 23.70 17.26 -8.47
C GLN A 37 22.25 17.39 -8.00
N ASP A 38 21.97 18.33 -7.09
CA ASP A 38 20.62 18.61 -6.59
C ASP A 38 19.67 18.97 -7.73
N TYR A 39 20.12 19.76 -8.72
CA TYR A 39 19.31 20.11 -9.90
C TYR A 39 18.87 18.87 -10.69
N PHE A 40 19.78 17.93 -10.94
CA PHE A 40 19.43 16.72 -11.69
C PHE A 40 18.57 15.77 -10.85
N ARG A 41 18.87 15.62 -9.56
CA ARG A 41 18.10 14.81 -8.61
C ARG A 41 16.67 15.31 -8.49
N GLU A 42 16.46 16.59 -8.20
CA GLU A 42 15.11 17.16 -8.08
C GLU A 42 14.34 17.10 -9.42
N LYS A 43 15.03 17.22 -10.56
CA LYS A 43 14.40 17.04 -11.87
C LYS A 43 13.97 15.59 -12.13
N LEU A 44 14.75 14.61 -11.67
CA LEU A 44 14.39 13.20 -11.76
C LEU A 44 13.19 12.88 -10.87
N LYS A 45 13.24 13.30 -9.60
CA LYS A 45 12.12 13.16 -8.65
C LYS A 45 10.82 13.76 -9.19
N LEU A 46 10.91 14.96 -9.76
CA LEU A 46 9.80 15.65 -10.40
C LEU A 46 9.22 14.84 -11.57
N ARG A 47 10.06 14.21 -12.39
CA ARG A 47 9.60 13.35 -13.49
C ARG A 47 8.91 12.11 -12.96
N MET A 48 9.49 11.45 -11.95
CA MET A 48 8.90 10.27 -11.33
C MET A 48 7.53 10.61 -10.73
N ARG A 49 7.48 11.52 -9.76
CA ARG A 49 6.25 11.92 -9.07
C ARG A 49 5.21 12.54 -10.00
N GLY A 50 5.66 13.37 -10.95
CA GLY A 50 4.78 14.14 -11.84
C GLY A 50 4.22 13.36 -13.02
N LEU A 51 5.00 12.46 -13.62
CA LEU A 51 4.60 11.72 -14.82
C LEU A 51 4.13 10.30 -14.52
N LEU A 52 4.78 9.62 -13.58
CA LEU A 52 4.56 8.20 -13.30
C LEU A 52 3.85 7.97 -11.96
N GLY A 53 4.04 8.86 -11.00
CA GLY A 53 3.52 8.74 -9.63
C GLY A 53 4.52 8.07 -8.70
N TYR A 54 4.01 7.38 -7.69
CA TYR A 54 4.82 6.71 -6.67
C TYR A 54 4.22 5.35 -6.29
N GLY A 55 4.85 4.58 -5.41
CA GLY A 55 4.40 3.25 -4.98
C GLY A 55 5.40 2.15 -5.32
N VAL A 56 4.98 0.90 -5.11
CA VAL A 56 5.80 -0.29 -5.37
C VAL A 56 5.77 -0.64 -6.85
N VAL A 57 6.94 -0.69 -7.49
CA VAL A 57 7.07 -1.01 -8.92
C VAL A 57 7.13 -2.53 -9.12
N CYS A 58 8.02 -3.21 -8.41
CA CYS A 58 8.17 -4.66 -8.46
C CYS A 58 8.87 -5.21 -7.20
N GLY A 59 8.66 -6.50 -6.92
CA GLY A 59 9.29 -7.17 -5.79
C GLY A 59 8.85 -6.57 -4.44
N LEU A 60 9.81 -6.35 -3.53
CA LEU A 60 9.62 -5.79 -2.19
C LEU A 60 8.63 -6.58 -1.30
N LEU A 61 8.38 -7.84 -1.62
CA LEU A 61 7.41 -8.68 -0.92
C LEU A 61 7.87 -8.91 0.51
N VAL A 62 6.94 -8.90 1.46
CA VAL A 62 7.21 -9.34 2.82
C VAL A 62 6.79 -10.79 2.91
N GLU A 63 7.72 -11.66 3.23
CA GLU A 63 7.49 -13.10 3.35
C GLU A 63 8.00 -13.59 4.71
N PRO A 64 7.35 -14.59 5.31
CA PRO A 64 7.91 -15.27 6.47
C PRO A 64 9.31 -15.82 6.20
N VAL A 65 10.20 -15.71 7.19
CA VAL A 65 11.50 -16.40 7.11
C VAL A 65 11.26 -17.90 7.17
N ARG A 66 11.72 -18.63 6.16
CA ARG A 66 11.68 -20.09 6.18
C ARG A 66 12.56 -20.60 7.32
N PRO A 67 12.13 -21.63 8.08
CA PRO A 67 13.02 -22.25 9.05
C PRO A 67 14.24 -22.80 8.31
N ALA A 68 15.44 -22.49 8.81
CA ALA A 68 16.69 -22.92 8.22
C ALA A 68 16.66 -24.44 7.99
N HIS A 69 16.75 -24.86 6.73
CA HIS A 69 16.93 -26.25 6.37
C HIS A 69 18.42 -26.58 6.56
N PRO A 70 18.79 -27.79 7.04
CA PRO A 70 20.20 -28.21 7.18
C PRO A 70 21.00 -28.27 5.86
N CYS A 71 20.43 -27.83 4.74
CA CYS A 71 21.06 -27.71 3.43
C CYS A 71 21.20 -26.25 2.96
N ASP A 72 20.80 -25.28 3.78
CA ASP A 72 20.94 -23.87 3.44
C ASP A 72 22.41 -23.46 3.58
N ASP A 73 22.98 -22.91 2.51
CA ASP A 73 24.33 -22.36 2.51
C ASP A 73 24.41 -21.21 3.54
N PRO A 74 25.49 -21.12 4.36
CA PRO A 74 25.66 -20.08 5.38
C PRO A 74 25.76 -18.65 4.83
N GLY A 75 25.58 -18.44 3.51
CA GLY A 75 25.54 -17.14 2.85
C GLY A 75 24.14 -16.56 2.59
N ASP A 76 23.03 -17.28 2.85
CA ASP A 76 21.65 -16.73 2.67
C ASP A 76 21.14 -16.00 3.93
N THR A 77 21.89 -15.98 5.02
CA THR A 77 21.70 -15.02 6.11
C THR A 77 22.38 -13.71 5.73
N GLY A 78 21.77 -12.98 4.79
CA GLY A 78 22.25 -11.67 4.38
C GLY A 78 22.45 -10.77 5.60
N GLU A 79 23.68 -10.29 5.80
CA GLU A 79 23.93 -9.21 6.74
C GLU A 79 23.01 -8.02 6.37
N PRO A 80 22.35 -7.39 7.35
CA PRO A 80 21.46 -6.28 7.06
C PRO A 80 22.29 -5.11 6.50
N THR A 81 22.20 -4.88 5.19
CA THR A 81 22.62 -3.62 4.57
C THR A 81 21.66 -2.47 4.90
N ALA A 82 20.50 -2.78 5.50
CA ALA A 82 19.53 -1.82 5.96
C ALA A 82 19.87 -1.29 7.36
N ALA A 83 19.97 0.03 7.49
CA ALA A 83 19.97 0.67 8.80
C ALA A 83 18.57 0.49 9.43
N ILE A 84 18.49 -0.26 10.53
CA ILE A 84 17.32 -0.29 11.41
C ILE A 84 17.39 0.95 12.29
N GLU A 85 16.41 1.83 12.21
CA GLU A 85 16.38 3.02 13.07
C GLU A 85 15.43 2.85 14.25
N PRO A 86 15.87 3.14 15.48
CA PRO A 86 14.96 3.53 16.56
C PRO A 86 14.41 4.94 16.29
N ALA A 87 13.13 5.16 16.64
CA ALA A 87 12.45 6.45 16.48
C ALA A 87 13.08 7.52 17.38
N SER A 88 13.43 8.67 16.81
CA SER A 88 13.74 9.90 17.57
C SER A 88 12.92 11.07 17.00
N GLU A 89 12.16 11.73 17.87
CA GLU A 89 11.41 12.96 17.58
C GLU A 89 12.32 14.21 17.54
N PRO A 90 11.88 15.32 16.92
CA PRO A 90 12.67 16.55 16.78
C PRO A 90 12.36 17.58 17.89
N GLY A 91 13.39 18.20 18.47
CA GLY A 91 13.23 19.33 19.38
C GLY A 91 14.51 20.14 19.57
N ALA A 92 14.47 21.42 19.17
CA ALA A 92 15.59 22.36 19.12
C ALA A 92 15.95 22.98 20.49
N SER A 93 17.23 23.32 20.69
CA SER A 93 17.75 24.70 20.95
C SER A 93 19.12 24.69 21.65
N GLU A 94 19.95 25.65 21.24
CA GLU A 94 21.33 25.91 21.65
C GLU A 94 21.44 26.47 23.08
N SER A 95 22.56 26.21 23.78
CA SER A 95 23.40 27.27 24.39
C SER A 95 24.71 26.71 24.94
N GLU A 96 25.80 27.42 24.60
CA GLU A 96 27.18 27.27 25.07
C GLU A 96 27.36 27.66 26.56
N GLN A 97 28.33 27.04 27.26
CA GLN A 97 29.50 27.75 27.83
C GLN A 97 30.45 26.84 28.65
N ASP A 98 31.73 26.92 28.26
CA ASP A 98 32.99 26.97 29.03
C ASP A 98 33.53 25.77 29.86
N ALA A 99 34.78 25.42 29.53
CA ALA A 99 35.71 24.49 30.19
C ALA A 99 36.74 25.27 31.07
N PRO A 100 37.90 24.72 31.54
CA PRO A 100 38.35 23.32 31.73
C PRO A 100 39.03 23.04 33.11
N GLY A 101 39.43 21.79 33.38
CA GLY A 101 40.45 21.49 34.41
C GLY A 101 40.74 20.02 34.75
N SER A 102 41.98 19.60 34.42
CA SER A 102 42.85 18.56 35.02
C SER A 102 42.61 17.05 34.84
N GLU A 103 43.45 16.48 33.97
CA GLU A 103 44.37 15.32 34.09
C GLU A 103 44.11 14.09 35.01
N GLN A 104 44.43 12.92 34.40
CA GLN A 104 44.81 11.59 34.93
C GLN A 104 43.67 10.65 35.39
N ASP A 105 43.47 9.51 34.72
CA ASP A 105 44.26 8.30 34.98
C ASP A 105 44.01 7.17 33.96
N LEU A 106 45.04 6.37 33.71
CA LEU A 106 45.05 5.17 32.86
C LEU A 106 44.64 3.95 33.67
N THR A 107 43.50 3.31 33.41
CA THR A 107 43.32 1.86 33.70
C THR A 107 42.20 1.23 32.87
N GLY A 108 42.52 0.11 32.20
CA GLY A 108 41.68 -1.10 32.23
C GLY A 108 40.40 -1.15 31.41
N SER A 109 40.55 -1.54 30.14
CA SER A 109 39.56 -2.24 29.31
C SER A 109 39.01 -3.49 30.00
N GLU A 110 37.68 -3.63 30.16
CA GLU A 110 37.00 -4.93 30.36
C GLU A 110 35.44 -4.91 30.32
N GLN A 111 34.80 -3.94 29.65
CA GLN A 111 33.31 -3.85 29.61
C GLN A 111 32.63 -4.07 28.24
N ASP A 112 33.37 -4.15 27.13
CA ASP A 112 32.78 -4.33 25.78
C ASP A 112 32.33 -5.77 25.45
N GLY A 113 32.48 -6.72 26.40
CA GLY A 113 32.08 -8.12 26.22
C GLY A 113 30.68 -8.47 26.73
N ALA A 114 30.04 -7.61 27.52
CA ALA A 114 28.79 -7.94 28.20
C ALA A 114 27.53 -7.61 27.37
N GLU A 115 27.59 -6.59 26.50
CA GLU A 115 26.46 -6.20 25.63
C GLU A 115 26.24 -7.23 24.50
N SER A 116 27.31 -7.87 24.01
CA SER A 116 27.24 -8.84 22.91
C SER A 116 26.67 -10.21 23.34
N GLU A 117 26.85 -10.64 24.60
CA GLU A 117 26.29 -11.89 25.11
C GLU A 117 24.81 -11.77 25.54
N GLN A 118 24.39 -10.59 26.05
CA GLN A 118 22.99 -10.32 26.39
C GLN A 118 22.12 -10.20 25.14
N ASP A 119 22.60 -9.49 24.12
CA ASP A 119 21.93 -9.41 22.82
C ASP A 119 21.78 -10.82 22.22
N ALA A 120 22.84 -11.64 22.17
CA ALA A 120 22.78 -13.00 21.62
C ALA A 120 21.78 -13.92 22.36
N ALA A 121 21.61 -13.75 23.68
CA ALA A 121 20.64 -14.48 24.47
C ALA A 121 19.18 -14.03 24.22
N GLU A 122 18.95 -12.75 23.93
CA GLU A 122 17.64 -12.23 23.49
C GLU A 122 17.29 -12.63 22.05
N HIS A 123 18.28 -12.76 21.15
CA HIS A 123 18.09 -13.22 19.76
C HIS A 123 17.47 -14.64 19.68
N GLY A 124 17.60 -15.46 20.72
CA GLY A 124 16.97 -16.78 20.81
C GLY A 124 15.52 -16.75 21.31
N ARG A 125 15.07 -15.65 21.93
CA ARG A 125 13.74 -15.51 22.52
C ARG A 125 12.70 -14.99 21.53
N HIS A 126 13.12 -14.17 20.57
CA HIS A 126 12.23 -13.58 19.57
C HIS A 126 12.44 -14.24 18.20
N ARG A 127 11.37 -14.85 17.68
CA ARG A 127 11.39 -15.60 16.41
C ARG A 127 10.51 -14.99 15.34
N ALA A 128 9.86 -13.87 15.64
CA ALA A 128 9.05 -13.10 14.70
C ALA A 128 9.96 -12.33 13.71
N ARG A 129 10.39 -13.04 12.67
CA ARG A 129 11.24 -12.50 11.60
C ARG A 129 10.54 -12.58 10.25
N VAL A 130 10.76 -11.57 9.43
CA VAL A 130 10.28 -11.51 8.04
C VAL A 130 11.42 -11.20 7.09
N ARG A 131 11.31 -11.67 5.85
CA ARG A 131 12.21 -11.34 4.76
C ARG A 131 11.53 -10.34 3.83
N ILE A 132 12.18 -9.23 3.54
CA ILE A 132 11.81 -8.33 2.46
C ILE A 132 12.56 -8.79 1.21
N THR A 133 11.86 -9.14 0.14
CA THR A 133 12.50 -9.57 -1.11
C THR A 133 13.13 -8.38 -1.85
N PRO A 134 14.13 -8.60 -2.72
CA PRO A 134 14.60 -7.58 -3.65
C PRO A 134 13.46 -6.92 -4.42
N GLY A 135 13.64 -5.65 -4.80
CA GLY A 135 12.66 -4.92 -5.59
C GLY A 135 12.91 -3.43 -5.66
N LEU A 136 11.97 -2.75 -6.31
CA LEU A 136 12.02 -1.32 -6.60
C LEU A 136 10.71 -0.66 -6.18
N GLY A 137 10.83 0.47 -5.49
CA GLY A 137 9.73 1.36 -5.17
C GLY A 137 10.11 2.82 -5.44
N VAL A 138 9.12 3.69 -5.53
CA VAL A 138 9.29 5.13 -5.60
C VAL A 138 8.48 5.76 -4.49
N ASP A 139 9.08 6.58 -3.63
CA ASP A 139 8.35 7.24 -2.54
C ASP A 139 7.54 8.46 -3.00
N CYS A 140 6.75 9.05 -2.10
CA CYS A 140 5.90 10.20 -2.43
C CYS A 140 6.68 11.46 -2.84
N ASP A 141 7.97 11.56 -2.52
CA ASP A 141 8.85 12.66 -2.91
C ASP A 141 9.51 12.39 -4.27
N GLY A 142 9.37 11.18 -4.81
CA GLY A 142 9.94 10.76 -6.08
C GLY A 142 11.33 10.13 -5.96
N ASN A 143 11.78 9.78 -4.74
CA ASN A 143 13.03 9.06 -4.55
C ASN A 143 12.84 7.58 -4.93
N GLU A 144 13.82 7.03 -5.63
CA GLU A 144 13.85 5.61 -6.01
C GLU A 144 14.44 4.80 -4.85
N VAL A 145 13.67 3.87 -4.29
CA VAL A 145 14.07 2.97 -3.22
C VAL A 145 14.38 1.60 -3.82
N VAL A 146 15.66 1.24 -3.82
CA VAL A 146 16.13 -0.03 -4.39
C VAL A 146 16.58 -0.97 -3.27
N VAL A 147 15.92 -2.12 -3.15
CA VAL A 147 16.37 -3.24 -2.32
C VAL A 147 17.04 -4.24 -3.25
N ARG A 148 18.37 -4.28 -3.24
CA ARG A 148 19.16 -5.13 -4.16
C ARG A 148 19.13 -6.59 -3.74
N ASP A 149 19.39 -6.82 -2.45
CA ASP A 149 19.41 -8.14 -1.82
C ASP A 149 18.31 -8.20 -0.78
N GLY A 150 17.68 -9.37 -0.64
CA GLY A 150 16.60 -9.52 0.33
C GLY A 150 17.16 -9.39 1.74
N CYS A 151 16.51 -8.61 2.60
CA CYS A 151 16.94 -8.43 3.98
C CYS A 151 15.99 -9.14 4.95
N VAL A 152 16.56 -9.75 6.00
CA VAL A 152 15.78 -10.30 7.11
C VAL A 152 15.65 -9.25 8.18
N VAL A 153 14.42 -9.04 8.63
CA VAL A 153 14.05 -8.04 9.63
C VAL A 153 13.51 -8.78 10.86
N ASP A 154 14.11 -8.50 12.01
CA ASP A 154 13.55 -8.89 13.30
C ASP A 154 12.51 -7.84 13.71
N LEU A 155 11.24 -8.23 13.75
CA LEU A 155 10.13 -7.31 13.97
C LEU A 155 10.21 -6.65 15.36
N TRP A 156 10.68 -7.38 16.37
CA TRP A 156 10.77 -6.86 17.74
C TRP A 156 11.86 -5.80 17.88
N ARG A 157 13.01 -6.03 17.25
CA ARG A 157 14.14 -5.07 17.26
C ARG A 157 13.82 -3.82 16.44
N ALA A 158 13.12 -3.98 15.32
CA ALA A 158 12.76 -2.88 14.45
C ALA A 158 11.57 -2.05 14.96
N LEU A 159 10.72 -2.62 15.83
CA LEU A 159 9.59 -1.92 16.42
C LEU A 159 10.05 -0.98 17.55
N PRO A 160 9.63 0.30 17.55
CA PRO A 160 9.93 1.24 18.61
C PRO A 160 9.50 0.71 19.99
N PRO A 161 10.32 0.89 21.05
CA PRO A 161 10.02 0.32 22.37
C PRO A 161 8.65 0.69 22.95
N HIS A 162 8.13 1.88 22.61
CA HIS A 162 6.85 2.38 23.09
C HIS A 162 5.62 1.78 22.36
N GLU A 163 5.81 1.11 21.21
CA GLU A 163 4.75 0.51 20.41
C GLU A 163 4.69 -1.02 20.55
N ARG A 164 5.48 -1.61 21.46
CA ARG A 164 5.63 -3.06 21.60
C ARG A 164 4.43 -3.80 22.21
N ASP A 165 3.43 -3.05 22.68
CA ASP A 165 2.16 -3.59 23.22
C ASP A 165 1.09 -3.70 22.12
N THR A 166 1.50 -4.17 20.94
CA THR A 166 0.63 -4.41 19.78
C THR A 166 0.80 -5.84 19.31
N ASP A 167 -0.29 -6.42 18.80
CA ASP A 167 -0.28 -7.68 18.06
C ASP A 167 -0.22 -7.44 16.54
N THR A 168 -0.44 -6.20 16.10
CA THR A 168 -0.50 -5.81 14.69
C THR A 168 0.63 -4.85 14.38
N VAL A 169 1.41 -5.19 13.34
CA VAL A 169 2.55 -4.36 12.92
C VAL A 169 2.52 -4.07 11.42
N TRP A 170 3.00 -2.90 11.05
CA TRP A 170 3.16 -2.48 9.67
C TRP A 170 4.64 -2.39 9.34
N VAL A 171 5.03 -2.99 8.22
CA VAL A 171 6.40 -3.01 7.72
C VAL A 171 6.48 -2.14 6.48
N GLY A 172 7.44 -1.22 6.44
CA GLY A 172 7.67 -0.33 5.32
C GLY A 172 9.16 -0.06 5.08
N ILE A 173 9.46 0.54 3.94
CA ILE A 173 10.82 0.99 3.58
C ILE A 173 10.85 2.48 3.31
N GLN A 174 11.96 3.13 3.64
CA GLN A 174 12.15 4.56 3.47
C GLN A 174 13.47 4.82 2.74
N TYR A 175 13.47 5.72 1.77
CA TYR A 175 14.69 6.19 1.13
C TYR A 175 15.64 6.84 2.15
N ARG A 176 16.93 6.52 2.04
CA ARG A 176 17.98 7.12 2.87
C ARG A 176 19.24 7.34 2.06
N GLU A 177 19.99 8.37 2.43
CA GLU A 177 21.37 8.55 1.98
C GLU A 177 22.30 8.36 3.17
N ARG A 178 23.46 7.73 2.95
CA ARG A 178 24.53 7.69 3.95
C ARG A 178 25.88 8.03 3.31
N PRO A 179 26.73 8.80 3.99
CA PRO A 179 28.09 9.02 3.53
C PRO A 179 28.89 7.72 3.65
N VAL A 180 29.69 7.40 2.63
CA VAL A 180 30.51 6.19 2.54
C VAL A 180 31.90 6.51 1.99
N GLU A 181 32.81 5.55 2.08
CA GLU A 181 34.21 5.68 1.66
C GLU A 181 34.92 6.84 2.39
N PRO A 182 35.25 6.65 3.68
CA PRO A 182 35.95 7.66 4.46
C PRO A 182 37.28 7.99 3.78
N THR A 183 37.49 9.27 3.54
CA THR A 183 38.65 9.82 2.86
C THR A 183 39.29 10.88 3.76
N ARG A 184 40.61 10.89 3.79
CA ARG A 184 41.36 11.89 4.55
C ARG A 184 41.36 13.22 3.78
N ALA A 185 40.75 14.25 4.35
CA ALA A 185 40.87 15.61 3.85
C ALA A 185 42.33 16.09 3.92
N VAL A 186 42.79 16.76 2.85
CA VAL A 186 44.17 17.29 2.74
C VAL A 186 44.29 18.67 3.39
N TYR A 187 43.19 19.41 3.50
CA TYR A 187 43.11 20.74 4.09
C TYR A 187 41.88 20.80 5.02
N ASN A 188 42.05 21.31 6.24
CA ASN A 188 40.93 21.64 7.12
C ASN A 188 40.38 23.02 6.73
N ASP A 189 39.06 23.17 6.71
CA ASP A 189 38.41 24.47 6.73
C ASP A 189 38.55 25.08 8.16
N GLY A 190 39.74 25.59 8.49
CA GLY A 190 39.98 26.42 9.68
C GLY A 190 40.95 25.84 10.73
N CYS A 191 41.35 26.70 11.68
CA CYS A 191 42.21 26.40 12.84
C CYS A 191 41.48 25.57 13.93
N ALA A 192 40.74 24.55 13.53
CA ALA A 192 40.13 23.59 14.45
C ALA A 192 40.79 22.21 14.27
N ASP A 193 40.74 21.41 15.34
CA ASP A 193 41.19 20.03 15.35
C ASP A 193 40.62 19.28 14.14
N THR A 194 41.47 18.47 13.50
CA THR A 194 41.15 17.69 12.30
C THR A 194 39.79 16.99 12.44
N PRO A 195 38.83 17.21 11.52
CA PRO A 195 37.69 16.31 11.45
C PRO A 195 38.22 14.91 11.15
N ASP A 196 38.01 13.98 12.07
CA ASP A 196 38.68 12.67 12.07
C ASP A 196 38.28 11.78 10.88
N CYS A 197 37.18 12.07 10.17
CA CYS A 197 36.76 11.41 8.93
C CYS A 197 35.87 12.30 8.07
N GLU A 198 36.28 12.60 6.83
CA GLU A 198 35.37 13.05 5.75
C GLU A 198 35.02 11.86 4.86
N PHE A 199 33.96 11.95 4.06
CA PHE A 199 33.51 10.86 3.19
C PHE A 199 33.48 11.31 1.73
N GLY A 200 34.06 10.49 0.84
CA GLY A 200 34.19 10.84 -0.57
C GLY A 200 32.92 10.60 -1.40
N TYR A 201 32.01 9.76 -0.90
CA TYR A 201 30.84 9.30 -1.64
C TYR A 201 29.58 9.30 -0.78
N THR A 202 28.43 9.44 -1.45
CA THR A 202 27.11 9.25 -0.83
C THR A 202 26.49 8.00 -1.43
N GLU A 203 26.15 7.04 -0.57
CA GLU A 203 25.40 5.85 -0.97
C GLU A 203 23.90 6.10 -0.77
N GLU A 204 23.14 5.85 -1.83
CA GLU A 204 21.68 5.80 -1.78
C GLU A 204 21.25 4.41 -1.29
N CYS A 205 20.61 4.36 -0.14
CA CYS A 205 20.20 3.14 0.54
C CYS A 205 18.75 3.25 1.05
N TYR A 206 18.35 2.33 1.92
CA TYR A 206 17.02 2.31 2.51
C TYR A 206 17.10 2.00 4.00
N ALA A 207 16.11 2.49 4.74
CA ALA A 207 15.85 2.12 6.12
C ALA A 207 14.53 1.33 6.18
N VAL A 208 14.50 0.25 6.97
CA VAL A 208 13.26 -0.46 7.25
C VAL A 208 12.58 0.21 8.43
N ARG A 209 11.29 0.47 8.30
CA ARG A 209 10.43 0.98 9.37
C ARG A 209 9.41 -0.08 9.75
N VAL A 210 9.30 -0.32 11.05
CA VAL A 210 8.25 -1.15 11.63
C VAL A 210 7.52 -0.29 12.65
N THR A 211 6.20 -0.30 12.62
CA THR A 211 5.36 0.45 13.57
C THR A 211 4.16 -0.38 13.99
N GLY A 212 3.67 -0.15 15.20
CA GLY A 212 2.41 -0.66 15.72
C GLY A 212 1.23 0.29 15.47
N CYS A 213 1.48 1.45 14.87
CA CYS A 213 0.45 2.42 14.53
C CYS A 213 -0.02 2.21 13.09
N GLU A 214 -1.34 2.23 12.86
CA GLU A 214 -1.87 2.14 11.51
C GLU A 214 -1.35 3.30 10.65
N PRO A 215 -0.71 3.02 9.51
CA PRO A 215 -0.21 4.06 8.65
C PRO A 215 -1.35 4.90 8.04
N PRO A 216 -1.16 6.21 7.97
CA PRO A 216 -2.13 7.11 7.38
C PRO A 216 -2.33 6.85 5.87
N GLU A 217 -3.59 6.88 5.45
CA GLU A 217 -3.99 6.72 4.05
C GLU A 217 -3.67 7.98 3.23
N ASP A 218 -3.10 7.81 2.02
CA ASP A 218 -2.97 8.93 1.09
C ASP A 218 -4.29 9.25 0.40
N ARG A 219 -4.97 10.29 0.88
CA ARG A 219 -6.26 10.77 0.38
C ARG A 219 -6.15 11.82 -0.72
N ARG A 220 -4.95 12.12 -1.22
CA ARG A 220 -4.72 13.15 -2.24
C ARG A 220 -5.13 12.65 -3.62
N CYS A 221 -5.93 13.45 -4.32
CA CYS A 221 -6.31 13.15 -5.70
C CYS A 221 -5.13 13.29 -6.67
N ASP A 222 -4.35 14.36 -6.53
CA ASP A 222 -3.20 14.67 -7.39
C ASP A 222 -1.90 14.61 -6.59
N THR A 223 -1.29 13.43 -6.56
CA THR A 223 -0.02 13.18 -5.84
C THR A 223 1.18 13.89 -6.46
N CYS A 224 1.00 14.51 -7.63
CA CYS A 224 2.05 15.29 -8.31
C CYS A 224 2.22 16.71 -7.74
N CYS A 225 1.15 17.31 -7.23
CA CYS A 225 1.10 18.75 -6.92
C CYS A 225 1.52 19.08 -5.49
N SER A 226 1.41 18.13 -4.55
CA SER A 226 1.87 18.27 -3.17
C SER A 226 2.77 17.10 -2.78
N ARG A 227 3.78 17.36 -1.94
CA ARG A 227 4.56 16.29 -1.29
C ARG A 227 3.69 15.53 -0.30
N GLY A 228 4.00 14.24 -0.12
CA GLY A 228 3.29 13.40 0.84
C GLY A 228 3.77 13.69 2.25
N GLU A 229 2.89 13.49 3.23
CA GLU A 229 3.25 13.59 4.65
C GLU A 229 4.13 12.41 5.09
N HIS A 230 4.10 11.30 4.35
CA HIS A 230 4.80 10.06 4.69
C HIS A 230 5.75 9.61 3.58
N ARG A 231 7.04 9.56 3.91
CA ARG A 231 8.12 9.08 3.03
C ARG A 231 8.30 7.55 3.05
N VAL A 232 7.52 6.85 3.87
CA VAL A 232 7.62 5.41 4.04
C VAL A 232 6.70 4.73 3.01
N LEU A 233 7.25 3.81 2.24
CA LEU A 233 6.50 2.89 1.41
C LEU A 233 6.11 1.68 2.24
N TRP A 234 4.83 1.62 2.63
CA TRP A 234 4.28 0.49 3.38
C TRP A 234 4.15 -0.75 2.50
N LEU A 235 4.70 -1.86 3.00
CA LEU A 235 4.85 -3.11 2.26
C LEU A 235 3.91 -4.21 2.77
N ALA A 236 3.62 -4.26 4.06
CA ALA A 236 2.73 -5.27 4.63
C ALA A 236 2.15 -4.82 5.98
N ARG A 237 0.96 -5.33 6.30
CA ARG A 237 0.42 -5.43 7.66
C ARG A 237 0.59 -6.87 8.12
N ILE A 238 0.97 -7.09 9.36
CA ILE A 238 1.10 -8.41 9.94
C ILE A 238 0.24 -8.47 11.19
N ASP A 239 -0.74 -9.37 11.20
CA ASP A 239 -1.73 -9.51 12.27
C ASP A 239 -1.36 -10.67 13.22
N ASP A 240 -1.86 -10.62 14.46
CA ASP A 240 -1.68 -11.65 15.49
C ASP A 240 -0.20 -12.05 15.76
N VAL A 241 0.74 -11.10 15.78
CA VAL A 241 2.16 -11.39 15.92
C VAL A 241 2.47 -11.97 17.31
N ASP A 242 2.83 -13.26 17.34
CA ASP A 242 3.47 -13.88 18.50
C ASP A 242 4.99 -13.70 18.38
N TRP A 243 5.55 -12.82 19.22
CA TRP A 243 6.98 -12.49 19.25
C TRP A 243 7.89 -13.71 19.44
N HIS A 244 7.39 -14.80 20.02
CA HIS A 244 8.14 -16.02 20.30
C HIS A 244 8.00 -17.08 19.20
N GLN A 245 7.09 -16.91 18.25
CA GLN A 245 6.87 -17.84 17.14
C GLN A 245 7.31 -17.26 15.79
N PRO A 246 7.66 -18.11 14.81
CA PRO A 246 7.83 -17.67 13.44
C PRO A 246 6.51 -17.14 12.88
N VAL A 247 6.59 -16.01 12.17
CA VAL A 247 5.46 -15.43 11.43
C VAL A 247 4.97 -16.45 10.39
N ARG A 248 3.66 -16.57 10.21
CA ARG A 248 3.04 -17.47 9.23
C ARG A 248 2.57 -16.69 8.02
N ALA A 249 2.53 -17.33 6.85
CA ALA A 249 2.13 -16.67 5.60
C ALA A 249 0.72 -16.05 5.68
N ARG A 250 -0.22 -16.71 6.38
CA ARG A 250 -1.59 -16.22 6.60
C ARG A 250 -1.68 -14.94 7.42
N GLN A 251 -0.63 -14.59 8.17
CA GLN A 251 -0.59 -13.39 9.00
C GLN A 251 -0.10 -12.18 8.20
N VAL A 252 0.49 -12.39 7.02
CA VAL A 252 1.12 -11.32 6.24
C VAL A 252 0.15 -10.83 5.16
N HIS A 253 -0.36 -9.63 5.37
CA HIS A 253 -1.31 -8.96 4.50
C HIS A 253 -0.59 -7.91 3.63
N LEU A 254 -0.50 -8.18 2.33
CA LEU A 254 0.21 -7.34 1.36
C LEU A 254 -0.70 -6.29 0.67
N ASN A 255 -1.98 -6.21 1.06
CA ASN A 255 -2.99 -5.30 0.51
C ASN A 255 -2.77 -3.82 0.87
N VAL A 256 -1.97 -3.53 1.90
CA VAL A 256 -1.60 -2.15 2.29
C VAL A 256 -0.69 -1.47 1.26
N ARG A 257 -0.14 -2.25 0.32
CA ARG A 257 0.82 -1.78 -0.67
C ARG A 257 0.14 -0.86 -1.67
N ARG A 258 0.74 0.30 -1.86
CA ARG A 258 0.35 1.18 -2.96
C ARG A 258 0.97 0.68 -4.27
N PRO A 259 0.17 0.29 -5.28
CA PRO A 259 0.71 -0.02 -6.60
C PRO A 259 1.37 1.23 -7.20
N PHE A 260 2.44 1.03 -7.97
CA PHE A 260 3.09 2.15 -8.64
C PHE A 260 2.16 2.78 -9.67
N GLY A 261 1.98 4.09 -9.55
CA GLY A 261 1.14 4.85 -10.45
C GLY A 261 0.81 6.23 -9.91
N ARG A 262 0.28 7.09 -10.77
CA ARG A 262 -0.17 8.43 -10.35
C ARG A 262 -1.32 8.35 -9.37
N HIS A 263 -2.16 7.34 -9.51
CA HIS A 263 -3.40 7.19 -8.76
C HIS A 263 -3.60 5.70 -8.45
N VAL A 264 -4.21 5.41 -7.31
CA VAL A 264 -4.73 4.07 -7.02
C VAL A 264 -6.17 4.04 -7.52
N PRO A 265 -6.53 3.17 -8.48
CA PRO A 265 -7.90 3.08 -8.94
C PRO A 265 -8.80 2.56 -7.83
N THR A 266 -9.99 3.13 -7.72
CA THR A 266 -11.06 2.57 -6.88
C THR A 266 -11.57 1.31 -7.55
N VAL A 267 -11.61 0.19 -6.82
CA VAL A 267 -12.01 -1.13 -7.30
C VAL A 267 -13.17 -1.65 -6.46
N ILE A 268 -13.90 -2.63 -6.99
CA ILE A 268 -14.87 -3.41 -6.23
C ILE A 268 -14.11 -4.45 -5.41
N THR A 269 -14.29 -4.42 -4.09
CA THR A 269 -13.63 -5.28 -3.12
C THR A 269 -14.50 -6.43 -2.64
N GLY A 270 -15.80 -6.41 -2.94
CA GLY A 270 -16.68 -7.50 -2.56
C GLY A 270 -18.11 -7.32 -3.04
N VAL A 271 -18.77 -8.43 -3.34
CA VAL A 271 -20.22 -8.54 -3.53
C VAL A 271 -20.82 -9.63 -2.63
N ASN A 272 -22.13 -9.58 -2.35
CA ASN A 272 -22.78 -10.57 -1.47
C ASN A 272 -23.30 -11.83 -2.19
N TRP A 273 -22.98 -12.03 -3.47
CA TRP A 273 -23.36 -13.23 -4.22
C TRP A 273 -22.14 -13.94 -4.81
N ARG A 274 -22.29 -15.23 -5.10
CA ARG A 274 -21.24 -16.06 -5.68
C ARG A 274 -21.41 -16.17 -7.19
N HIS A 275 -20.39 -15.77 -7.93
CA HIS A 275 -20.35 -15.88 -9.38
C HIS A 275 -20.47 -17.34 -9.85
N GLY A 276 -21.36 -17.59 -10.81
CA GLY A 276 -21.61 -18.91 -11.38
C GLY A 276 -22.25 -19.92 -10.41
N HIS A 277 -22.59 -19.49 -9.18
CA HIS A 277 -23.25 -20.36 -8.19
C HIS A 277 -24.69 -20.66 -8.60
N THR A 278 -25.23 -21.76 -8.09
CA THR A 278 -26.65 -22.11 -8.27
C THR A 278 -27.36 -21.90 -6.95
N TYR A 279 -28.29 -20.95 -6.92
CA TYR A 279 -29.15 -20.67 -5.77
C TYR A 279 -30.51 -21.30 -5.96
N SER A 280 -31.16 -21.66 -4.85
CA SER A 280 -32.59 -21.96 -4.86
C SER A 280 -33.41 -20.71 -5.15
N VAL A 281 -34.66 -20.88 -5.59
CA VAL A 281 -35.57 -19.76 -5.86
C VAL A 281 -35.76 -18.86 -4.63
N ASP A 282 -35.85 -19.45 -3.43
CA ASP A 282 -36.05 -18.70 -2.19
C ASP A 282 -34.78 -17.96 -1.75
N GLU A 283 -33.61 -18.58 -1.89
CA GLU A 283 -32.32 -17.91 -1.63
C GLU A 283 -32.09 -16.75 -2.61
N ALA A 284 -32.41 -16.93 -3.90
CA ALA A 284 -32.29 -15.88 -4.90
C ALA A 284 -33.21 -14.70 -4.61
N LYS A 285 -34.45 -14.95 -4.15
CA LYS A 285 -35.39 -13.90 -3.72
C LYS A 285 -34.91 -13.16 -2.47
N ALA A 286 -34.32 -13.87 -1.51
CA ALA A 286 -33.73 -13.25 -0.33
C ALA A 286 -32.55 -12.36 -0.71
N LEU A 287 -31.65 -12.85 -1.58
CA LEU A 287 -30.50 -12.12 -2.10
C LEU A 287 -30.91 -10.85 -2.85
N LEU A 288 -31.96 -10.90 -3.66
CA LEU A 288 -32.46 -9.75 -4.43
C LEU A 288 -33.31 -8.78 -3.60
N GLY A 289 -33.66 -9.13 -2.36
CA GLY A 289 -34.52 -8.33 -1.49
C GLY A 289 -35.99 -8.30 -1.93
N THR A 290 -36.48 -9.38 -2.57
CA THR A 290 -37.88 -9.46 -3.04
C THR A 290 -38.87 -9.48 -1.88
N HIS A 291 -38.53 -10.18 -0.79
CA HIS A 291 -39.40 -10.35 0.38
C HIS A 291 -38.84 -9.69 1.65
N ASP A 292 -37.54 -9.44 1.69
CA ASP A 292 -36.85 -8.81 2.80
C ASP A 292 -36.51 -7.37 2.44
N GLU A 293 -36.92 -6.42 3.29
CA GLU A 293 -36.58 -5.01 3.10
C GLU A 293 -35.11 -4.73 3.41
N ASP A 294 -34.51 -5.55 4.27
CA ASP A 294 -33.09 -5.55 4.60
C ASP A 294 -32.28 -6.46 3.66
N GLY A 295 -32.86 -6.90 2.54
CA GLY A 295 -32.20 -7.69 1.49
C GLY A 295 -31.68 -6.82 0.33
N GLY A 296 -31.04 -7.44 -0.67
CA GLY A 296 -30.57 -6.75 -1.87
C GLY A 296 -29.13 -7.07 -2.25
N LEU A 297 -28.77 -6.72 -3.49
CA LEU A 297 -27.41 -6.89 -4.00
C LEU A 297 -26.49 -5.82 -3.40
N VAL A 298 -25.46 -6.25 -2.68
CA VAL A 298 -24.50 -5.36 -2.03
C VAL A 298 -23.20 -5.38 -2.81
N VAL A 299 -22.65 -4.20 -3.08
CA VAL A 299 -21.34 -4.00 -3.70
C VAL A 299 -20.50 -3.09 -2.80
N ARG A 300 -19.27 -3.50 -2.49
CA ARG A 300 -18.29 -2.73 -1.70
C ARG A 300 -17.14 -2.26 -2.57
N PHE A 301 -16.63 -1.08 -2.27
CA PHE A 301 -15.52 -0.45 -2.97
C PHE A 301 -14.28 -0.34 -2.06
N SER A 302 -13.11 -0.20 -2.67
CA SER A 302 -11.85 0.03 -1.95
C SER A 302 -11.71 1.44 -1.39
N ASN A 303 -12.47 2.41 -1.92
CA ASN A 303 -12.42 3.81 -1.54
C ASN A 303 -13.80 4.47 -1.69
N ASP A 304 -13.90 5.71 -1.23
CA ASP A 304 -15.12 6.51 -1.22
C ASP A 304 -15.56 6.85 -2.66
N VAL A 305 -16.81 6.53 -2.98
CA VAL A 305 -17.50 6.86 -4.24
C VAL A 305 -18.60 7.88 -4.03
N ARG A 306 -18.84 8.70 -5.04
CA ARG A 306 -19.84 9.77 -5.02
C ARG A 306 -21.26 9.22 -5.11
N VAL A 307 -22.09 9.57 -4.13
CA VAL A 307 -23.50 9.12 -4.09
C VAL A 307 -24.31 9.69 -5.27
N ASP A 308 -24.00 10.92 -5.72
CA ASP A 308 -24.69 11.56 -6.84
C ASP A 308 -24.50 10.87 -8.21
N THR A 309 -23.55 9.92 -8.28
CA THR A 309 -23.29 9.09 -9.46
C THR A 309 -24.04 7.76 -9.47
N LEU A 310 -24.65 7.36 -8.34
CA LEU A 310 -25.48 6.17 -8.22
C LEU A 310 -26.89 6.42 -8.79
N ARG A 311 -26.97 6.55 -10.12
CA ARG A 311 -28.20 6.89 -10.84
C ARG A 311 -28.88 5.64 -11.42
N PRO A 312 -30.19 5.71 -11.72
CA PRO A 312 -30.86 4.66 -12.47
C PRO A 312 -30.12 4.33 -13.78
N GLY A 313 -29.89 3.03 -14.03
CA GLY A 313 -29.15 2.53 -15.20
C GLY A 313 -27.66 2.25 -14.95
N VAL A 314 -27.10 2.62 -13.79
CA VAL A 314 -25.75 2.21 -13.38
C VAL A 314 -25.71 0.72 -13.06
N VAL A 315 -26.74 0.21 -12.38
CA VAL A 315 -26.93 -1.21 -12.10
C VAL A 315 -28.07 -1.72 -12.96
N GLU A 316 -27.85 -2.87 -13.58
CA GLU A 316 -28.81 -3.52 -14.47
C GLU A 316 -28.85 -5.01 -14.12
N ILE A 317 -30.05 -5.52 -13.87
CA ILE A 317 -30.29 -6.95 -13.65
C ILE A 317 -31.06 -7.48 -14.85
N GLN A 318 -30.47 -8.43 -15.56
CA GLN A 318 -31.08 -9.09 -16.70
C GLN A 318 -31.33 -10.56 -16.36
N VAL A 319 -32.56 -11.02 -16.55
CA VAL A 319 -32.91 -12.44 -16.38
C VAL A 319 -32.99 -13.08 -17.76
N ILE A 320 -32.33 -14.22 -17.91
CA ILE A 320 -32.30 -15.03 -19.14
C ILE A 320 -32.97 -16.35 -18.81
N GLU A 321 -34.13 -16.59 -19.43
CA GLU A 321 -34.98 -17.73 -19.11
C GLU A 321 -34.39 -19.04 -19.65
N GLY A 322 -34.20 -20.01 -18.74
CA GLY A 322 -33.60 -21.32 -19.06
C GLY A 322 -34.53 -22.52 -18.93
N GLY A 323 -35.84 -22.30 -18.73
CA GLY A 323 -36.82 -23.36 -18.54
C GLY A 323 -36.93 -24.36 -19.71
N ALA A 324 -37.47 -25.55 -19.43
CA ALA A 324 -37.61 -26.67 -20.37
C ALA A 324 -38.57 -26.42 -21.57
N GLY A 325 -39.26 -25.26 -21.60
CA GLY A 325 -40.22 -24.85 -22.62
C GLY A 325 -39.66 -23.76 -23.55
N ARG A 326 -40.28 -22.56 -23.56
CA ARG A 326 -39.68 -21.39 -24.22
C ARG A 326 -38.38 -21.06 -23.49
N ASN A 327 -37.27 -21.04 -24.24
CA ASN A 327 -35.95 -20.71 -23.75
C ASN A 327 -35.43 -19.47 -24.47
N ALA A 328 -34.49 -18.76 -23.83
CA ALA A 328 -33.79 -17.58 -24.38
C ALA A 328 -34.60 -16.27 -24.48
N SER A 329 -35.74 -16.12 -23.78
CA SER A 329 -36.26 -14.77 -23.50
C SER A 329 -35.30 -14.05 -22.56
N THR A 330 -35.14 -12.74 -22.77
CA THR A 330 -34.42 -11.88 -21.82
C THR A 330 -35.32 -10.73 -21.40
N TRP A 331 -35.39 -10.44 -20.11
CA TRP A 331 -36.11 -9.29 -19.58
C TRP A 331 -35.30 -8.59 -18.50
N TYR A 332 -35.62 -7.31 -18.28
CA TYR A 332 -34.93 -6.47 -17.31
C TYR A 332 -35.68 -6.46 -15.98
N MET A 333 -34.98 -6.85 -14.93
CA MET A 333 -35.45 -6.75 -13.56
C MET A 333 -35.07 -5.36 -13.04
N GLY A 334 -36.08 -4.50 -12.93
CA GLY A 334 -35.93 -3.18 -12.33
C GLY A 334 -35.59 -3.26 -10.85
N GLY A 335 -34.84 -2.27 -10.38
CA GLY A 335 -34.48 -2.10 -8.98
C GLY A 335 -34.16 -0.66 -8.63
N GLU A 336 -33.94 -0.43 -7.34
CA GLU A 336 -33.61 0.88 -6.77
C GLU A 336 -32.48 0.76 -5.74
N PHE A 337 -31.74 1.85 -5.55
CA PHE A 337 -30.74 1.93 -4.49
C PHE A 337 -31.46 2.18 -3.17
N THR A 338 -31.30 1.27 -2.21
CA THR A 338 -31.85 1.41 -0.86
C THR A 338 -30.83 1.96 0.13
N GLU A 339 -29.53 1.73 -0.12
CA GLU A 339 -28.43 2.36 0.62
C GLU A 339 -27.42 2.91 -0.38
N PRO A 340 -26.83 4.10 -0.15
CA PRO A 340 -26.99 4.97 1.04
C PRO A 340 -28.27 5.83 1.02
N ASP A 341 -28.72 6.29 2.20
CA ASP A 341 -29.97 7.07 2.40
C ASP A 341 -29.92 8.52 1.86
N GLY A 342 -28.87 8.87 1.11
CA GLY A 342 -28.70 10.17 0.46
C GLY A 342 -28.26 11.32 1.36
N GLU A 343 -28.01 11.07 2.65
CA GLU A 343 -27.47 12.08 3.59
C GLU A 343 -25.97 12.33 3.37
N ASP A 344 -25.22 11.30 2.97
CA ASP A 344 -23.78 11.39 2.74
C ASP A 344 -23.42 11.76 1.29
N GLU A 345 -22.40 12.60 1.11
CA GLU A 345 -21.84 12.90 -0.23
C GLU A 345 -21.11 11.68 -0.82
N TYR A 346 -20.52 10.85 0.04
CA TYR A 346 -19.69 9.72 -0.32
C TYR A 346 -20.14 8.44 0.38
N THR A 347 -19.97 7.29 -0.28
CA THR A 347 -20.19 5.96 0.30
C THR A 347 -19.07 5.00 -0.09
N ARG A 348 -18.86 3.93 0.70
CA ARG A 348 -17.95 2.82 0.37
C ARG A 348 -18.68 1.59 -0.19
N GLY A 349 -19.98 1.68 -0.38
CA GLY A 349 -20.77 0.62 -0.99
C GLY A 349 -22.20 1.06 -1.26
N PHE A 350 -22.93 0.24 -1.98
CA PHE A 350 -24.35 0.45 -2.18
C PHE A 350 -25.10 -0.86 -2.05
N ARG A 351 -26.41 -0.73 -1.79
CA ARG A 351 -27.37 -1.83 -1.82
C ARG A 351 -28.41 -1.56 -2.89
N TYR A 352 -28.59 -2.53 -3.77
CA TYR A 352 -29.54 -2.45 -4.89
C TYR A 352 -30.61 -3.53 -4.75
N ARG A 353 -31.86 -3.10 -4.55
CA ARG A 353 -33.01 -3.97 -4.30
C ARG A 353 -33.87 -4.07 -5.54
N GLN A 354 -34.37 -5.26 -5.86
CA GLN A 354 -35.35 -5.39 -6.95
C GLN A 354 -36.70 -4.76 -6.58
N THR A 355 -37.37 -4.14 -7.55
CA THR A 355 -38.71 -3.55 -7.37
C THR A 355 -39.81 -4.27 -8.16
N THR A 356 -39.43 -5.23 -9.01
CA THR A 356 -40.38 -5.99 -9.82
C THR A 356 -41.07 -7.09 -9.00
N ARG A 357 -42.31 -7.43 -9.41
CA ARG A 357 -43.10 -8.53 -8.84
C ARG A 357 -42.98 -9.83 -9.65
N GLU A 358 -42.12 -9.84 -10.67
CA GLU A 358 -41.86 -11.01 -11.50
C GLU A 358 -41.08 -12.06 -10.71
N VAL A 359 -41.36 -13.34 -10.98
CA VAL A 359 -40.80 -14.46 -10.24
C VAL A 359 -39.78 -15.22 -11.08
N LEU A 360 -38.61 -15.47 -10.47
CA LEU A 360 -37.58 -16.34 -11.05
C LEU A 360 -38.09 -17.78 -11.16
N GLN A 361 -37.72 -18.44 -12.25
CA GLN A 361 -38.08 -19.83 -12.58
C GLN A 361 -36.86 -20.74 -12.51
N ASP A 362 -37.12 -22.05 -12.49
CA ASP A 362 -36.08 -23.08 -12.61
C ASP A 362 -35.32 -22.95 -13.93
N GLY A 363 -33.98 -22.94 -13.84
CA GLY A 363 -33.07 -22.82 -14.98
C GLY A 363 -32.74 -21.37 -15.37
N ASP A 364 -33.32 -20.36 -14.72
CA ASP A 364 -33.02 -18.96 -15.03
C ASP A 364 -31.57 -18.60 -14.72
N ARG A 365 -30.98 -17.78 -15.60
CA ARG A 365 -29.69 -17.14 -15.35
C ARG A 365 -29.92 -15.66 -15.08
N VAL A 366 -29.52 -15.22 -13.90
CA VAL A 366 -29.56 -13.80 -13.51
C VAL A 366 -28.19 -13.21 -13.78
N LEU A 367 -28.12 -12.24 -14.69
CA LEU A 367 -26.95 -11.45 -15.01
C LEU A 367 -27.05 -10.09 -14.32
N VAL A 368 -26.04 -9.75 -13.54
CA VAL A 368 -25.88 -8.47 -12.86
C VAL A 368 -24.75 -7.71 -13.54
N SER A 369 -25.07 -6.53 -14.06
CA SER A 369 -24.12 -5.63 -14.70
C SER A 369 -24.07 -4.32 -13.92
N VAL A 370 -22.86 -3.95 -13.45
CA VAL A 370 -22.59 -2.66 -12.80
C VAL A 370 -21.68 -1.86 -13.71
N ARG A 371 -22.19 -0.76 -14.26
CA ARG A 371 -21.47 0.15 -15.16
C ARG A 371 -20.51 1.03 -14.36
N ALA A 372 -19.43 0.44 -13.85
CA ALA A 372 -18.46 1.09 -12.98
C ALA A 372 -17.85 2.37 -13.58
N ALA A 373 -17.74 2.46 -14.91
CA ALA A 373 -17.35 3.67 -15.64
C ALA A 373 -18.22 4.92 -15.35
N PHE A 374 -19.45 4.75 -14.85
CA PHE A 374 -20.35 5.85 -14.49
C PHE A 374 -20.33 6.19 -12.99
N ILE A 375 -19.69 5.34 -12.17
CA ILE A 375 -19.51 5.57 -10.74
C ILE A 375 -18.18 6.30 -10.57
N LEU A 376 -18.21 7.48 -9.95
CA LEU A 376 -17.00 8.26 -9.74
C LEU A 376 -16.54 8.18 -8.27
N ASP A 377 -15.24 8.08 -8.07
CA ASP A 377 -14.62 8.24 -6.77
C ASP A 377 -14.64 9.70 -6.28
N ARG A 378 -14.18 9.93 -5.04
CA ARG A 378 -13.96 11.27 -4.48
C ARG A 378 -13.11 12.23 -5.31
N CYS A 379 -12.31 11.71 -6.23
CA CYS A 379 -11.43 12.45 -7.12
C CYS A 379 -12.00 12.61 -8.53
N CYS A 380 -13.29 12.29 -8.72
CA CYS A 380 -13.99 12.33 -10.00
C CYS A 380 -13.38 11.38 -11.06
N ARG A 381 -12.82 10.25 -10.63
CA ARG A 381 -12.30 9.19 -11.52
C ARG A 381 -13.23 7.98 -11.51
N PRO A 382 -13.39 7.29 -12.66
CA PRO A 382 -14.28 6.15 -12.72
C PRO A 382 -13.74 4.95 -11.93
N VAL A 383 -14.65 4.18 -11.33
CA VAL A 383 -14.33 2.91 -10.67
C VAL A 383 -13.86 1.89 -11.72
N ASP A 384 -12.82 1.12 -11.41
CA ASP A 384 -12.34 0.01 -12.26
C ASP A 384 -13.17 -1.25 -11.99
N GLY A 385 -14.11 -1.53 -12.89
CA GLY A 385 -15.09 -2.61 -12.76
C GLY A 385 -14.66 -3.92 -13.41
N THR A 386 -13.52 -3.97 -14.11
CA THR A 386 -13.18 -5.10 -14.98
C THR A 386 -13.18 -6.43 -14.21
N ASN A 387 -13.98 -7.41 -14.62
CA ASN A 387 -13.95 -8.74 -14.00
C ASN A 387 -12.83 -9.60 -14.62
N VAL A 388 -11.71 -9.77 -13.91
CA VAL A 388 -10.52 -10.45 -14.45
C VAL A 388 -10.42 -11.88 -13.96
N GLY A 389 -10.24 -12.83 -14.88
CA GLY A 389 -10.02 -14.23 -14.55
C GLY A 389 -11.27 -14.98 -14.05
N GLY A 390 -12.46 -14.37 -14.14
CA GLY A 390 -13.73 -15.00 -13.78
C GLY A 390 -13.95 -15.19 -12.29
N ARG A 391 -13.14 -14.53 -11.45
CA ARG A 391 -13.30 -14.54 -10.00
C ARG A 391 -13.88 -13.21 -9.55
N VAL A 392 -14.99 -13.29 -8.83
CA VAL A 392 -15.69 -12.14 -8.26
C VAL A 392 -15.36 -12.09 -6.77
N PRO A 393 -14.94 -10.93 -6.23
CA PRO A 393 -14.67 -10.80 -4.82
C PRO A 393 -15.95 -10.90 -4.02
N THR A 394 -15.96 -11.64 -2.91
CA THR A 394 -17.13 -11.85 -2.05
C THR A 394 -16.93 -11.20 -0.69
N ILE A 395 -18.00 -10.60 -0.16
CA ILE A 395 -17.98 -9.82 1.09
C ILE A 395 -17.62 -10.69 2.32
N ASP A 396 -18.10 -11.94 2.34
CA ASP A 396 -18.00 -12.83 3.51
C ASP A 396 -16.84 -13.83 3.43
N CYS A 397 -15.98 -13.73 2.40
CA CYS A 397 -14.74 -14.51 2.41
C CYS A 397 -13.74 -13.80 3.31
N GLU A 398 -13.72 -14.20 4.59
CA GLU A 398 -12.53 -14.05 5.42
C GLU A 398 -11.32 -14.56 4.61
N ASP A 399 -10.17 -13.90 4.77
CA ASP A 399 -8.90 -14.06 4.02
C ASP A 399 -8.31 -15.49 3.96
N GLY A 400 -9.06 -16.54 4.32
CA GLY A 400 -8.64 -17.93 4.41
C GLY A 400 -9.56 -18.98 3.75
N GLU A 401 -10.77 -18.66 3.30
CA GLU A 401 -11.55 -19.59 2.47
C GLU A 401 -11.26 -19.37 0.98
N GLU A 402 -10.03 -19.66 0.59
CA GLU A 402 -9.74 -20.07 -0.78
C GLU A 402 -10.64 -21.28 -1.08
N THR A 403 -11.83 -21.04 -1.63
CA THR A 403 -12.57 -22.09 -2.33
C THR A 403 -11.58 -22.71 -3.30
N ALA A 404 -11.22 -23.94 -2.96
CA ALA A 404 -10.06 -24.65 -3.47
C ALA A 404 -9.94 -24.47 -4.97
N ALA A 405 -8.74 -24.10 -5.42
CA ALA A 405 -8.37 -24.07 -6.82
C ALA A 405 -8.58 -25.46 -7.43
N ALA A 406 -9.79 -25.71 -7.94
CA ALA A 406 -10.04 -26.86 -8.81
C ALA A 406 -9.36 -26.58 -10.15
N HIS A 407 -9.45 -25.35 -10.67
CA HIS A 407 -8.80 -24.92 -11.92
C HIS A 407 -8.53 -23.40 -11.93
N GLY A 408 -7.29 -22.96 -12.19
CA GLY A 408 -6.97 -21.54 -12.48
C GLY A 408 -5.79 -20.94 -11.70
N CYS A 409 -5.53 -19.64 -11.94
CA CYS A 409 -4.51 -18.86 -11.23
C CYS A 409 -4.87 -18.74 -9.74
N GLY A 410 -3.94 -19.11 -8.83
CA GLY A 410 -4.15 -18.97 -7.39
C GLY A 410 -4.10 -17.52 -6.89
N ARG A 411 -3.33 -16.65 -7.57
CA ARG A 411 -3.17 -15.23 -7.21
C ARG A 411 -3.96 -14.32 -8.15
N PRO A 412 -4.43 -13.16 -7.67
CA PRO A 412 -5.05 -12.16 -8.53
C PRO A 412 -4.07 -11.70 -9.62
N PRO A 413 -4.55 -11.11 -10.73
CA PRO A 413 -3.71 -10.57 -11.80
C PRO A 413 -2.69 -9.52 -11.32
N SER A 414 -3.03 -8.77 -10.27
CA SER A 414 -2.12 -7.85 -9.57
C SER A 414 -0.92 -8.58 -8.91
N GLY A 415 -1.02 -9.90 -8.73
CA GLY A 415 -0.02 -10.77 -8.11
C GLY A 415 0.01 -10.70 -6.57
N VAL A 416 -0.74 -9.77 -5.97
CA VAL A 416 -0.63 -9.39 -4.55
C VAL A 416 -2.01 -9.01 -3.98
N GLY A 417 -2.28 -9.42 -2.75
CA GLY A 417 -3.50 -9.05 -2.00
C GLY A 417 -4.71 -9.92 -2.31
N PRO A 418 -5.89 -9.56 -1.77
CA PRO A 418 -7.15 -10.25 -2.08
C PRO A 418 -7.53 -10.04 -3.55
N TRP A 419 -8.42 -10.89 -4.05
CA TRP A 419 -9.03 -10.66 -5.35
C TRP A 419 -9.90 -9.40 -5.30
N THR A 420 -9.74 -8.52 -6.28
CA THR A 420 -10.57 -7.33 -6.49
C THR A 420 -10.97 -7.27 -7.96
N SER A 421 -11.96 -6.43 -8.30
CA SER A 421 -12.12 -6.06 -9.70
C SER A 421 -10.90 -5.28 -10.20
N GLY A 422 -10.80 -5.23 -11.51
CA GLY A 422 -9.98 -4.29 -12.24
C GLY A 422 -8.67 -4.82 -12.79
N THR A 423 -8.11 -4.04 -13.71
CA THR A 423 -6.80 -4.28 -14.34
C THR A 423 -5.78 -3.21 -13.97
N GLY A 424 -6.17 -2.23 -13.16
CA GLY A 424 -5.38 -1.04 -12.87
C GLY A 424 -5.73 0.15 -13.78
N ALA A 425 -6.74 0.01 -14.63
CA ALA A 425 -7.21 1.02 -15.56
C ALA A 425 -8.65 1.42 -15.18
N SER A 426 -8.85 2.69 -14.83
CA SER A 426 -10.16 3.20 -14.40
C SER A 426 -11.25 3.02 -15.47
N GLY A 427 -12.43 2.55 -15.06
CA GLY A 427 -13.60 2.36 -15.91
C GLY A 427 -13.96 0.88 -16.15
N ASP A 428 -14.73 0.65 -17.21
CA ASP A 428 -15.31 -0.65 -17.60
C ASP A 428 -16.63 -1.02 -16.87
N VAL A 429 -17.18 -2.17 -17.23
CA VAL A 429 -18.39 -2.78 -16.69
C VAL A 429 -17.99 -3.99 -15.86
N PHE A 430 -18.51 -4.05 -14.64
CA PHE A 430 -18.45 -5.25 -13.81
C PHE A 430 -19.62 -6.15 -14.15
N GLU A 431 -19.35 -7.37 -14.60
CA GLU A 431 -20.36 -8.36 -14.94
C GLU A 431 -20.21 -9.60 -14.08
N SER A 432 -21.34 -10.07 -13.52
CA SER A 432 -21.40 -11.33 -12.80
C SER A 432 -22.77 -11.97 -12.99
N TRP A 433 -22.84 -13.30 -12.99
CA TRP A 433 -24.10 -14.02 -13.05
C TRP A 433 -24.19 -15.13 -12.00
N PHE A 434 -25.40 -15.59 -11.73
CA PHE A 434 -25.69 -16.82 -11.01
C PHE A 434 -26.87 -17.54 -11.65
N PHE A 435 -27.05 -18.81 -11.30
CA PHE A 435 -28.13 -19.65 -11.80
C PHE A 435 -29.17 -19.88 -10.72
N VAL A 436 -30.42 -20.04 -11.14
CA VAL A 436 -31.54 -20.39 -10.26
C VAL A 436 -31.95 -21.82 -10.57
N LYS A 437 -32.14 -22.62 -9.53
CA LYS A 437 -32.63 -23.99 -9.68
C LYS A 437 -33.63 -24.34 -8.59
N GLU A 438 -34.71 -25.02 -8.94
CA GLU A 438 -35.59 -25.64 -7.94
C GLU A 438 -34.88 -26.88 -7.35
N CYS A 439 -34.86 -26.95 -6.02
CA CYS A 439 -34.28 -28.07 -5.26
C CYS A 439 -35.22 -29.27 -5.20
#